data_AF-A0A416VXW0-F1
#
_entry.id   AF-A0A416VXW0-F1
#
_cell.length_a   1.000
_cell.length_b   1.000
_cell.length_c   1.000
_cell.angle_alpha   90.00
_cell.angle_beta   90.00
_cell.angle_gamma   90.00
#
_symmetry.space_group_name_H-M   'P 1'
#
loop_
_entity.id
_entity.type
_entity.pdbx_description
1 polymer ?
#
loop_
_entity_poly.entity_id
_entity_poly.type
_entity_poly.pdbx_seq_one_letter_code
_entity_poly.pdbx_strand_id
1 'polypeptide(L)' 'MRSLLLLLFLCSHCFAIAQKDSNTFRYGKLKNGLTYYIRHTAAQPGYADCYLVQNVGSLMEDENQNGLAHVGKATRL' A
#
# COMPACT_ATOMS: atom_id res chain seq x y z
N MET A 1 -36.76 26.65 11.70
CA MET A 1 -36.72 25.19 11.98
C MET A 1 -36.47 24.34 10.72
N ARG A 2 -37.27 24.47 9.64
CA ARG A 2 -37.17 23.63 8.43
C ARG A 2 -35.86 23.82 7.63
N SER A 3 -35.39 25.07 7.48
CA SER A 3 -34.13 25.39 6.79
C SER A 3 -32.89 24.81 7.50
N LEU A 4 -32.91 24.76 8.84
CA LEU A 4 -31.81 24.19 9.63
C LEU A 4 -31.70 22.68 9.48
N LEU A 5 -32.83 21.97 9.38
CA LEU A 5 -32.85 20.53 9.08
C LEU A 5 -32.31 20.24 7.66
N LEU A 6 -32.67 21.05 6.67
CA LEU A 6 -32.19 20.89 5.29
C LEU A 6 -30.67 21.09 5.20
N LEU A 7 -30.12 22.06 5.93
CA LEU A 7 -28.68 22.31 5.96
C LEU A 7 -27.91 21.15 6.62
N LEU A 8 -28.45 20.56 7.69
CA LEU A 8 -27.86 19.38 8.35
C LEU A 8 -27.89 18.14 7.44
N PHE A 9 -29.00 17.92 6.72
CA PHE A 9 -29.10 16.84 5.73
C PHE A 9 -28.13 17.02 4.56
N LEU A 10 -27.97 18.26 4.06
CA LEU A 10 -27.04 18.57 2.97
C LEU A 10 -25.57 18.39 3.40
N CYS A 11 -25.25 18.79 4.63
CA CYS A 11 -23.90 18.64 5.19
C CYS A 11 -23.52 17.15 5.38
N SER A 12 -24.47 16.33 5.82
CA SER A 12 -24.25 14.88 5.99
C SER A 12 -24.01 14.14 4.66
N HIS A 13 -24.64 14.57 3.57
CA HIS A 13 -24.42 14.00 2.23
C HIS A 13 -23.04 14.35 1.63
N CYS A 14 -22.47 15.52 1.96
CA CYS A 14 -21.12 15.89 1.53
C CYS A 14 -20.04 14.95 2.12
N PHE A 15 -20.18 14.56 3.39
CA PHE A 15 -19.20 13.69 4.04
C PHE A 15 -19.18 12.26 3.48
N ALA A 16 -20.33 11.74 3.05
CA ALA A 16 -20.42 10.39 2.49
C ALA A 16 -19.70 10.23 1.14
N ILE A 17 -19.62 11.31 0.34
CA ILE A 17 -18.96 11.28 -0.98
C ILE A 17 -17.42 11.27 -0.86
N ALA A 18 -16.86 11.71 0.27
CA ALA A 18 -15.41 11.76 0.49
C ALA A 18 -14.78 10.39 0.83
N GLN A 19 -15.56 9.40 1.29
CA GLN A 19 -15.08 8.06 1.62
C GLN A 19 -15.36 7.05 0.49
N LYS A 20 -14.68 7.19 -0.65
CA LYS A 20 -14.65 6.12 -1.65
C LYS A 20 -13.22 5.82 -2.10
N ASP A 21 -12.46 5.25 -1.18
CA ASP A 21 -11.26 4.49 -1.53
C ASP A 21 -11.57 3.03 -1.17
N SER A 22 -12.09 2.26 -2.13
CA SER A 22 -12.29 0.83 -1.94
C SER A 22 -10.91 0.20 -1.73
N ASN A 23 -10.57 -0.10 -0.48
CA ASN A 23 -9.26 -0.55 -0.02
C ASN A 23 -8.91 -1.98 -0.47
N THR A 24 -9.24 -2.31 -1.72
CA THR A 24 -9.16 -3.64 -2.30
C THR A 24 -7.86 -3.75 -3.07
N PHE A 25 -7.02 -4.68 -2.65
CA PHE A 25 -5.79 -5.03 -3.37
C PHE A 25 -6.12 -5.99 -4.52
N ARG A 26 -5.45 -5.79 -5.66
CA ARG A 26 -5.30 -6.84 -6.68
C ARG A 26 -4.03 -7.61 -6.33
N TYR A 27 -4.14 -8.92 -6.12
CA TYR A 27 -2.99 -9.73 -5.71
C TYR A 27 -3.02 -11.11 -6.36
N GLY A 28 -1.88 -11.78 -6.36
CA GLY A 28 -1.74 -13.14 -6.87
C GLY A 28 -0.30 -13.63 -6.84
N LYS A 29 -0.09 -14.85 -7.34
CA LYS A 29 1.21 -15.47 -7.47
C LYS A 29 1.47 -15.81 -8.94
N LEU A 30 2.60 -15.36 -9.47
CA LEU A 30 3.04 -15.65 -10.83
C LEU A 30 3.54 -17.09 -10.93
N LYS A 31 3.64 -17.61 -12.16
CA LYS A 31 4.13 -18.99 -12.42
C LYS A 31 5.55 -19.23 -11.89
N ASN A 32 6.39 -18.19 -11.84
CA ASN A 32 7.74 -18.24 -11.28
C ASN A 32 7.79 -18.15 -9.74
N GLY A 33 6.63 -18.04 -9.09
CA GLY A 33 6.51 -18.00 -7.64
C GLY A 33 6.48 -16.61 -7.00
N LEU A 34 6.67 -15.53 -7.76
CA LEU A 34 6.61 -14.17 -7.23
C LEU A 34 5.16 -13.81 -6.84
N THR A 35 4.97 -13.34 -5.61
CA THR A 35 3.68 -12.81 -5.14
C THR A 35 3.66 -11.31 -5.36
N TYR A 36 2.56 -10.78 -5.92
CA TYR A 36 2.39 -9.35 -6.13
C TYR A 36 1.14 -8.83 -5.41
N TYR A 37 1.18 -7.55 -5.05
CA TYR A 37 0.07 -6.78 -4.51
C TYR A 37 0.05 -5.42 -5.20
N ILE A 38 -1.10 -5.03 -5.74
CA ILE A 38 -1.29 -3.74 -6.42
C ILE A 38 -2.50 -3.07 -5.79
N ARG A 39 -2.32 -1.83 -5.35
CA ARG A 39 -3.39 -0.95 -4.89
C ARG A 39 -3.42 0.29 -5.77
N HIS A 40 -4.60 0.63 -6.26
CA HIS A 40 -4.83 1.93 -6.86
C HIS A 40 -4.90 2.99 -5.75
N THR A 41 -4.20 4.11 -5.92
CA THR A 41 -4.27 5.27 -5.03
C THR A 41 -4.49 6.53 -5.84
N ALA A 42 -5.35 7.41 -5.35
CA ALA A 42 -5.57 8.75 -5.93
C ALA A 42 -4.69 9.83 -5.27
N ALA A 43 -3.76 9.45 -4.39
CA ALA A 43 -2.96 10.38 -3.60
C ALA A 43 -2.08 11.32 -4.46
N GLN A 44 -1.44 10.79 -5.51
CA GLN A 44 -0.62 11.59 -6.42
C GLN A 44 -0.73 11.08 -7.88
N PRO A 45 -1.38 11.84 -8.78
CA PRO A 45 -1.52 11.44 -10.18
C PRO A 45 -0.16 11.35 -10.88
N GLY A 46 0.05 10.28 -11.65
CA GLY A 46 1.28 10.07 -12.43
C GLY A 46 2.47 9.49 -11.66
N TYR A 47 2.29 9.17 -10.37
CA TYR A 47 3.30 8.52 -9.53
C TYR A 47 2.83 7.14 -9.07
N ALA A 48 3.79 6.26 -8.82
CA ALA A 48 3.56 4.94 -8.24
C ALA A 48 4.69 4.61 -7.26
N ASP A 49 4.34 4.13 -6.08
CA ASP A 49 5.29 3.59 -5.12
C ASP A 49 5.51 2.10 -5.42
N CYS A 50 6.75 1.75 -5.74
CA CYS A 50 7.14 0.38 -6.10
C CYS A 50 8.05 -0.19 -5.02
N TYR A 51 7.66 -1.34 -4.45
CA TYR A 51 8.45 -2.05 -3.44
C TYR A 51 8.75 -3.46 -3.89
N LEU A 52 10.01 -3.89 -3.74
CA LEU A 52 10.41 -5.29 -3.88
C LEU A 52 10.79 -5.82 -2.50
N VAL A 53 10.04 -6.79 -2.00
CA VAL A 53 10.26 -7.38 -0.69
C VAL A 53 10.85 -8.77 -0.86
N GLN A 54 11.93 -9.04 -0.13
CA GLN A 54 12.53 -10.36 -0.03
C GLN A 54 12.33 -10.87 1.39
N ASN A 55 11.87 -12.11 1.54
CA ASN A 55 11.67 -12.72 2.85
C ASN A 55 12.97 -13.35 3.37
N VAL A 56 14.02 -12.53 3.45
CA VAL A 56 15.36 -12.90 3.94
C VAL A 56 15.91 -11.75 4.80
N GLY A 57 16.74 -12.09 5.79
CA GLY A 57 17.32 -11.12 6.71
C GLY A 57 18.44 -11.74 7.56
N SER A 58 19.06 -10.94 8.43
CA SER A 58 20.22 -11.36 9.24
C SER A 58 19.95 -12.52 10.20
N LEU A 59 18.68 -12.78 10.55
CA LEU A 59 18.30 -13.96 11.33
C LEU A 59 18.60 -15.29 10.60
N MET A 60 18.71 -15.27 9.27
CA MET A 60 19.05 -16.43 8.45
C MET A 60 20.55 -16.48 8.12
N GLU A 61 21.39 -15.67 8.78
CA GLU A 61 22.84 -15.74 8.61
C GLU A 61 23.42 -16.85 9.49
N ASP A 62 24.31 -17.66 8.91
CA ASP A 62 25.22 -18.52 9.66
C ASP A 62 26.37 -17.69 10.24
N GLU A 63 27.15 -18.26 11.18
CA GLU A 63 28.28 -17.57 11.83
C GLU A 63 29.30 -16.98 10.84
N ASN A 64 29.50 -17.63 9.70
CA ASN A 64 30.41 -17.17 8.65
C ASN A 64 29.76 -16.22 7.61
N GLN A 65 28.46 -15.94 7.74
CA GLN A 65 27.68 -15.05 6.86
C GLN A 65 27.30 -13.72 7.54
N ASN A 66 27.91 -13.39 8.68
CA ASN A 66 27.55 -12.23 9.48
C ASN A 66 27.63 -10.91 8.67
N GLY A 67 26.50 -10.21 8.57
CA GLY A 67 26.36 -8.92 7.89
C GLY A 67 26.05 -8.99 6.39
N LEU A 68 25.97 -10.19 5.78
CA LEU A 68 25.73 -10.33 4.34
C LEU A 68 24.32 -9.93 3.91
N ALA A 69 23.31 -10.15 4.76
CA ALA A 69 21.93 -9.71 4.47
C ALA A 69 21.83 -8.18 4.37
N HIS A 70 22.78 -7.44 4.97
CA HIS A 70 22.88 -6.00 4.86
C HIS A 70 23.60 -5.55 3.59
N VAL A 71 24.68 -6.23 3.19
CA VAL A 71 25.43 -5.92 1.96
C VAL A 71 24.55 -6.09 0.71
N GLY A 72 23.65 -7.07 0.71
CA GLY A 72 22.70 -7.29 -0.40
C GLY A 72 21.59 -6.23 -0.53
N LYS A 73 21.38 -5.37 0.48
CA LYS A 73 20.36 -4.30 0.45
C LYS A 73 20.88 -3.03 -0.23
N ALA A 74 21.27 -3.10 -1.51
CA ALA A 74 21.38 -1.91 -2.33
C ALA A 74 19.97 -1.46 -2.75
N THR A 75 19.35 -0.57 -1.96
CA THR A 75 17.95 -0.17 -2.14
C THR A 75 17.84 1.21 -2.79
N ARG A 76 17.65 1.25 -4.12
CA ARG A 76 16.89 2.31 -4.81
C ARG A 76 16.26 1.70 -6.07
N LEU A 77 14.94 1.53 -6.04
CA LEU A 77 14.08 1.37 -7.21
C LEU A 77 13.16 2.59 -7.26
#